data_AF-A0A8T4SDB9-F1
#
_entry.id   AF-A0A8T4SDB9-F1
#
_cell.length_a   1.000
_cell.length_b   1.000
_cell.length_c   1.000
_cell.angle_alpha   90.00
_cell.angle_beta   90.00
_cell.angle_gamma   90.00
#
_symmetry.space_group_name_H-M   'P 1'
#
loop_
_entity.id
_entity.type
_entity.pdbx_description
1 polymer ?
#
loop_
_entity_poly.entity_id
_entity_poly.type
_entity_poly.pdbx_seq_one_letter_code
_entity_poly.pdbx_strand_id
1 'polypeptide(L)' 'MCSYYFDTSIWLDFIEDRNEPNMPKGEWAHQLLKKVIITDKIICYSDAIIIEFKAVG' A
#
# COMPACT_ATOMS: atom_id res chain seq x y z
N MET A 1 -12.46 9.97 -10.07
CA MET A 1 -12.46 8.50 -10.30
C MET A 1 -11.18 7.95 -9.71
N CYS A 2 -11.23 6.84 -8.98
CA CYS A 2 -10.04 6.29 -8.35
C CYS A 2 -9.06 5.72 -9.38
N SER A 3 -7.78 6.01 -9.18
CA SER A 3 -6.70 5.59 -10.08
C SER A 3 -5.99 4.35 -9.57
N TYR A 4 -6.01 4.14 -8.26
CA TYR A 4 -5.46 2.98 -7.59
C TYR A 4 -6.45 2.43 -6.58
N TYR A 5 -6.43 1.12 -6.38
CA TYR A 5 -7.06 0.45 -5.26
C TYR A 5 -5.95 -0.23 -4.45
N PHE A 6 -5.78 0.14 -3.19
CA PHE A 6 -4.76 -0.46 -2.34
C PHE A 6 -5.35 -1.56 -1.48
N ASP A 7 -4.74 -2.73 -1.61
CA ASP A 7 -4.98 -3.89 -0.78
C ASP A 7 -4.26 -3.78 0.58
N THR A 8 -4.69 -4.56 1.56
CA THR A 8 -4.09 -4.67 2.90
C THR A 8 -2.58 -4.94 2.80
N SER A 9 -2.17 -5.80 1.85
CA SER A 9 -0.76 -6.15 1.65
C SER A 9 0.14 -4.96 1.31
N ILE A 10 -0.33 -4.02 0.49
CA ILE A 10 0.45 -2.82 0.09
C ILE A 10 0.68 -1.91 1.30
N TRP A 11 -0.35 -1.75 2.14
CA TRP A 11 -0.24 -0.96 3.37
C TRP A 11 0.74 -1.57 4.35
N LEU A 12 0.71 -2.89 4.52
CA LEU A 12 1.65 -3.59 5.38
C LEU A 12 3.09 -3.52 4.85
N ASP A 13 3.27 -3.68 3.53
CA ASP A 13 4.58 -3.52 2.90
C ASP A 13 5.15 -2.11 3.17
N PHE A 14 4.31 -1.07 3.06
CA PHE A 14 4.69 0.32 3.34
C PHE A 14 5.01 0.60 4.81
N ILE A 15 4.28 0.00 5.76
CA ILE A 15 4.43 0.31 7.19
C ILE A 15 5.52 -0.53 7.85
N GLU A 16 5.62 -1.81 7.50
CA GLU A 16 6.48 -2.78 8.19
C GLU A 16 7.80 -3.04 7.45
N ASP A 17 8.00 -2.46 6.27
CA ASP A 17 9.19 -2.66 5.42
C ASP A 17 9.49 -4.15 5.18
N ARG A 18 8.47 -4.89 4.71
CA ARG A 18 8.49 -6.37 4.52
C ARG A 18 9.34 -6.83 3.33
N ASN A 19 10.55 -6.31 3.23
CA ASN A 19 11.48 -6.67 2.17
C ASN A 19 11.92 -8.13 2.30
N GLU A 20 11.94 -8.82 1.18
CA GLU A 20 12.49 -10.17 1.03
C GLU A 20 13.78 -10.11 0.21
N PRO A 21 14.68 -11.11 0.35
CA PRO A 21 15.83 -11.23 -0.54
C PRO A 21 15.31 -11.37 -1.98
N ASN A 22 15.47 -10.33 -2.79
CA ASN A 22 14.96 -10.16 -4.18
C ASN A 22 13.57 -9.56 -4.35
N MET A 23 12.87 -9.20 -3.27
CA MET A 23 11.59 -8.49 -3.37
C MET A 23 11.56 -7.37 -2.32
N PRO A 24 12.08 -6.18 -2.63
CA PRO A 24 12.08 -5.05 -1.71
C PRO A 24 10.68 -4.41 -1.70
N LYS A 25 9.70 -5.14 -1.16
CA LYS A 25 8.28 -4.79 -1.14
C LYS A 25 8.03 -3.44 -0.46
N GLY A 26 8.71 -3.16 0.64
CA GLY A 26 8.60 -1.88 1.34
C GLY A 26 9.07 -0.73 0.47
N GLU A 27 10.27 -0.85 -0.12
CA GLU A 27 10.79 0.15 -1.05
C GLU A 27 9.84 0.37 -2.25
N TRP A 28 9.30 -0.71 -2.82
CA TRP A 28 8.33 -0.62 -3.91
C TRP A 28 7.04 0.07 -3.48
N ALA A 29 6.53 -0.22 -2.28
CA ALA A 29 5.34 0.44 -1.74
C ALA A 29 5.61 1.94 -1.51
N HIS A 30 6.77 2.30 -0.94
CA HIS A 30 7.20 3.69 -0.79
C HIS A 30 7.28 4.43 -2.14
N GLN A 31 7.89 3.82 -3.16
CA GLN A 31 7.99 4.39 -4.49
C GLN A 31 6.61 4.54 -5.16
N LEU A 32 5.71 3.57 -4.95
CA LEU A 32 4.33 3.62 -5.43
C LEU A 32 3.57 4.81 -4.81
N LEU A 33 3.59 4.95 -3.48
CA LEU A 33 2.93 6.08 -2.80
C LEU A 33 3.51 7.42 -3.25
N LYS A 34 4.85 7.53 -3.37
CA LYS A 34 5.51 8.75 -3.85
C LYS A 34 5.03 9.11 -5.26
N LYS A 35 4.90 8.13 -6.15
CA LYS A 35 4.38 8.35 -7.51
C LYS A 35 2.92 8.83 -7.49
N VAL A 36 2.08 8.23 -6.66
CA VAL A 36 0.68 8.65 -6.48
C VAL A 36 0.61 10.12 -6.07
N ILE A 37 1.39 10.51 -5.06
CA ILE A 37 1.44 11.90 -4.56
C ILE A 37 1.89 12.87 -5.65
N ILE A 38 3.00 12.56 -6.34
CA ILE A 38 3.56 13.42 -7.41
C ILE A 38 2.57 13.58 -8.57
N THR A 39 1.78 12.55 -8.87
CA THR A 39 0.86 12.55 -10.01
C THR A 39 -0.58 12.93 -9.65
N ASP A 40 -0.80 13.37 -8.40
CA ASP A 40 -2.10 13.78 -7.85
C ASP A 40 -3.20 12.73 -8.13
N LYS A 41 -2.87 11.46 -7.86
CA LYS A 41 -3.78 10.33 -8.08
C LYS A 41 -4.49 9.97 -6.78
N ILE A 42 -5.74 9.52 -6.94
CA ILE A 42 -6.57 9.11 -5.80
C ILE A 42 -6.41 7.60 -5.59
N ILE A 43 -6.07 7.23 -4.36
CA ILE A 43 -6.13 5.84 -3.87
C ILE A 43 -7.50 5.62 -3.23
N CYS A 44 -8.17 4.55 -3.65
CA CYS A 44 -9.33 4.01 -2.94
C CYS A 44 -8.95 2.75 -2.18
N TYR A 45 -9.72 2.47 -1.15
CA TYR A 45 -9.77 1.19 -0.46
C TYR A 45 -11.20 0.98 0.02
N SER A 46 -11.55 -0.24 0.42
CA SER A 46 -12.87 -0.56 0.98
C SER A 46 -12.82 -0.73 2.49
N ASP A 47 -13.98 -0.77 3.12
CA ASP A 47 -14.11 -1.10 4.55
C ASP A 47 -13.55 -2.49 4.87
N ALA A 48 -13.56 -3.42 3.91
CA ALA A 48 -12.96 -4.74 4.08
C ALA A 48 -11.44 -4.63 4.33
N ILE A 49 -10.75 -3.74 3.62
CA ILE A 49 -9.32 -3.47 3.85
C ILE A 49 -9.08 -2.93 5.26
N ILE A 50 -9.95 -2.05 5.77
CA ILE A 50 -9.84 -1.55 7.15
C ILE A 50 -10.01 -2.70 8.16
N ILE A 51 -10.98 -3.60 7.92
CA ILE A 51 -11.22 -4.75 8.80
C ILE A 51 -10.04 -5.70 8.80
N GLU A 52 -9.51 -6.05 7.63
CA GLU A 52 -8.33 -6.89 7.49
C GLU A 52 -7.13 -6.25 8.19
N PHE A 53 -6.87 -4.97 7.94
CA PHE A 53 -5.74 -4.26 8.54
C PHE A 53 -5.78 -4.26 10.08
N LYS A 54 -6.98 -4.18 10.68
CA LYS A 54 -7.16 -4.31 12.13
C LYS A 54 -7.00 -5.73 12.65
N ALA A 55 -7.19 -6.75 11.82
CA ALA A 55 -7.08 -8.15 12.24
C ALA A 55 -5.62 -8.64 12.24
N VAL A 56 -4.77 -8.05 11.40
CA VAL A 56 -3.31 -8.34 11.36
C VAL A 56 -2.49 -7.56 12.39
N GLY A 57 -3.07 -6.53 13.03
CA GLY A 57 -2.42 -5.67 14.04
C GLY A 57 -2.86 -5.96 15.47
#